data_AF-A0A5B7F8W0-F1
#
_entry.id   AF-A0A5B7F8W0-F1
#
_cell.length_a   1.000
_cell.length_b   1.000
_cell.length_c   1.000
_cell.angle_alpha   90.00
_cell.angle_beta   90.00
_cell.angle_gamma   90.00
#
_symmetry.space_group_name_H-M   'P 1'
#
loop_
_entity.id
_entity.type
_entity.pdbx_description
1 polymer ?
#
loop_
_entity_poly.entity_id
_entity_poly.type
_entity_poly.pdbx_seq_one_letter_code
_entity_poly.pdbx_strand_id
1 'polypeptide(L)' 'MCTVKDAHLPLKYVFWYQDSKMINFDKRRGVNYTLERDRSVLTVSSVSDTHAGNYTCQPANASPSSVLVLVMVGK' A
#
# COMPACT_ATOMS: atom_id res chain seq x y z
N MET A 1 -1.16 5.20 3.47
CA MET A 1 -0.88 4.62 4.82
C MET A 1 -2.03 3.72 5.20
N CYS A 2 -1.74 2.56 5.78
CA CYS A 2 -2.73 1.61 6.28
C CYS A 2 -2.48 1.36 7.77
N THR A 3 -3.52 1.46 8.60
CA THR A 3 -3.45 1.31 10.05
C THR A 3 -4.47 0.29 10.50
N VAL A 4 -4.04 -0.69 11.29
CA VAL A 4 -4.91 -1.68 11.91
C VAL A 4 -5.37 -1.14 13.25
N LYS A 5 -6.69 -0.94 13.37
CA LYS A 5 -7.33 -0.56 14.64
C LYS A 5 -7.27 -1.75 15.60
N ASP A 6 -7.13 -1.47 16.89
CA ASP A 6 -7.16 -2.46 17.97
C ASP A 6 -6.13 -3.60 17.79
N ALA A 7 -4.93 -3.25 17.30
CA ALA A 7 -3.85 -4.21 17.11
C ALA A 7 -3.29 -4.70 18.46
N HIS A 8 -3.83 -5.80 18.97
CA HIS A 8 -3.33 -6.46 20.19
C HIS A 8 -1.92 -7.06 20.01
N LEU A 9 -1.60 -7.49 18.80
CA LEU A 9 -0.31 -8.08 18.44
C LEU A 9 0.34 -7.27 17.30
N PRO A 10 1.69 -7.15 17.27
CA PRO A 10 2.37 -6.53 16.15
C PRO A 10 2.04 -7.19 14.81
N LEU A 11 1.91 -6.39 13.77
CA LEU A 11 1.72 -6.89 12.40
C LEU A 11 2.96 -7.67 11.95
N LYS A 12 2.75 -8.88 11.43
CA LYS A 12 3.83 -9.71 10.87
C LYS A 12 4.11 -9.38 9.40
N TYR A 13 3.07 -9.04 8.65
CA TYR A 13 3.17 -8.61 7.25
C TYR A 13 1.92 -7.82 6.86
N VAL A 14 2.08 -6.99 5.81
CA VAL A 14 1.00 -6.34 5.08
C VAL A 14 1.29 -6.49 3.60
N PHE A 15 0.36 -7.07 2.85
CA PHE A 15 0.44 -7.08 1.39
C PHE A 15 -0.20 -5.82 0.83
N TRP A 16 0.51 -5.17 -0.08
CA TRP A 16 0.03 -4.04 -0.85
C TRP A 16 -0.27 -4.50 -2.26
N TYR A 17 -1.49 -4.24 -2.70
CA TYR A 17 -1.94 -4.48 -4.05
C TYR A 17 -2.26 -3.16 -4.73
N GLN A 18 -1.92 -3.06 -6.00
CA GLN A 18 -2.55 -2.13 -6.93
C GLN A 18 -3.39 -2.96 -7.89
N ASP A 19 -4.70 -2.72 -7.86
CA ASP A 19 -5.73 -3.55 -8.50
C ASP A 19 -5.58 -5.00 -8.05
N SER A 20 -5.19 -5.91 -8.94
CA SER A 20 -4.97 -7.33 -8.61
C SER A 20 -3.49 -7.70 -8.48
N LYS A 21 -2.56 -6.75 -8.62
CA LYS A 21 -1.11 -7.02 -8.61
C LYS A 21 -0.51 -6.67 -7.25
N MET A 22 0.16 -7.62 -6.61
CA MET A 22 0.98 -7.34 -5.43
C MET A 22 2.21 -6.51 -5.81
N ILE A 23 2.48 -5.44 -5.05
CA ILE A 23 3.52 -4.43 -5.38
C ILE A 23 4.57 -4.22 -4.29
N ASN A 24 4.54 -4.96 -3.17
CA ASN A 24 5.51 -4.83 -2.07
C ASN A 24 6.99 -4.84 -2.51
N PHE A 25 7.31 -5.55 -3.60
CA PHE A 25 8.67 -5.75 -4.08
C PHE A 25 8.92 -5.15 -5.48
N ASP A 26 8.00 -4.33 -5.99
CA ASP A 26 8.10 -3.75 -7.33
C ASP A 26 9.06 -2.53 -7.35
N LYS A 27 10.35 -2.80 -7.11
CA LYS A 27 11.40 -1.77 -7.03
C LYS A 27 11.56 -0.98 -8.34
N ARG A 28 11.21 -1.59 -9.48
CA ARG A 28 11.26 -0.93 -10.80
C ARG A 28 10.30 0.26 -10.89
N ARG A 29 9.24 0.26 -10.09
CA ARG A 29 8.24 1.34 -10.00
C ARG A 29 8.54 2.33 -8.88
N GLY A 30 9.72 2.25 -8.27
CA GLY A 30 10.10 3.13 -7.15
C GLY A 30 9.19 2.97 -5.93
N VAL A 31 8.57 1.80 -5.77
CA VAL A 31 7.73 1.46 -4.62
C VAL A 31 8.62 0.98 -3.47
N ASN A 32 8.40 1.56 -2.30
CA ASN A 32 8.94 1.08 -1.03
C ASN A 32 7.82 0.94 -0.01
N TYR A 33 7.98 0.07 0.98
CA TYR A 33 7.06 0.00 2.10
C TYR A 33 7.77 -0.11 3.43
N THR A 34 7.13 0.42 4.47
CA THR A 34 7.52 0.20 5.86
C THR A 34 6.46 -0.63 6.57
N LEU A 35 6.91 -1.41 7.55
CA LEU A 35 6.05 -2.14 8.46
C LEU A 35 6.42 -1.71 9.88
N GLU A 36 5.45 -1.15 10.58
CA GLU A 36 5.53 -0.83 12.00
C GLU A 36 4.59 -1.75 12.78
N ARG A 37 4.48 -1.53 14.09
CA ARG A 37 3.68 -2.39 14.98
C ARG A 37 2.22 -2.51 14.55
N ASP A 38 1.59 -1.40 14.18
CA ASP A 38 0.16 -1.27 13.90
C ASP A 38 -0.15 -0.62 12.54
N ARG A 39 0.88 -0.19 11.80
CA ARG A 39 0.71 0.43 10.49
C ARG A 39 1.71 -0.08 9.46
N SER A 40 1.35 0.12 8.20
CA SER A 40 2.26 0.03 7.07
C SER A 40 2.09 1.26 6.17
N VAL A 41 3.21 1.78 5.67
CA VAL A 41 3.22 2.90 4.73
C VAL A 41 3.80 2.43 3.41
N LEU A 42 3.05 2.63 2.33
CA LEU A 42 3.53 2.46 0.96
C LEU A 42 3.94 3.83 0.43
N THR A 43 5.16 3.93 -0.09
CA THR A 43 5.73 5.16 -0.67
C THR A 43 6.08 4.89 -2.13
N VAL A 44 5.73 5.84 -3.00
CA VAL A 44 6.09 5.83 -4.43
C VAL A 44 6.94 7.07 -4.70
N SER A 45 8.20 6.89 -5.08
CA SER A 45 9.16 8.00 -5.18
C SER A 45 8.94 8.92 -6.38
N SER A 46 8.42 8.39 -7.49
CA SER A 46 8.12 9.16 -8.69
C SER A 46 6.82 8.66 -9.29
N VAL A 47 5.82 9.54 -9.34
CA VAL A 47 4.46 9.20 -9.76
C VAL A 47 4.29 9.45 -11.26
N SER A 48 3.65 8.50 -11.92
CA SER A 48 3.22 8.57 -13.31
C SER A 48 1.78 8.04 -13.41
N ASP A 49 1.16 8.20 -14.57
CA ASP A 49 -0.16 7.66 -14.91
C ASP A 49 -0.34 6.17 -14.55
N THR A 50 0.68 5.33 -14.75
CA THR A 50 0.64 3.90 -14.38
C THR A 50 0.49 3.62 -12.88
N HIS A 51 0.65 4.64 -12.02
CA HIS A 51 0.43 4.55 -10.58
C HIS A 51 -1.01 4.88 -10.17
N ALA A 52 -1.90 5.23 -11.11
CA ALA A 52 -3.32 5.27 -10.83
C ALA A 52 -3.88 3.84 -10.65
N GLY A 53 -4.87 3.67 -9.77
CA GLY A 53 -5.50 2.37 -9.54
C GLY A 53 -6.06 2.19 -8.14
N ASN A 54 -6.62 1.02 -7.87
CA ASN A 54 -7.14 0.67 -6.56
C ASN A 54 -6.02 0.12 -5.68
N TYR A 55 -5.64 0.85 -4.64
CA TYR A 55 -4.64 0.41 -3.68
C TYR A 55 -5.31 -0.30 -2.51
N THR A 56 -5.02 -1.59 -2.36
CA THR A 56 -5.51 -2.41 -1.25
C THR A 56 -4.37 -2.78 -0.32
N CYS A 57 -4.53 -2.50 0.97
CA CYS A 57 -3.68 -3.08 2.00
C CYS A 57 -4.36 -4.29 2.64
N GLN A 58 -3.62 -5.39 2.75
CA GLN A 58 -4.09 -6.64 3.35
C GLN A 58 -3.14 -7.06 4.48
N PRO A 59 -3.46 -6.72 5.73
CA PRO A 59 -2.69 -7.14 6.90
C PRO A 59 -2.94 -8.61 7.25
N ALA A 60 -2.01 -9.21 8.01
CA ALA A 60 -2.10 -10.62 8.42
C ALA A 60 -3.31 -10.95 9.32
N ASN A 61 -3.71 -10.02 10.18
CA ASN A 61 -4.68 -10.25 11.26
C ASN A 61 -5.87 -9.28 11.25
N ALA A 62 -6.17 -8.66 10.09
CA ALA A 62 -7.33 -7.77 9.96
C ALA A 62 -7.87 -7.79 8.53
N SER A 63 -9.08 -7.27 8.34
CA SER A 63 -9.71 -7.18 7.02
C SER A 63 -8.94 -6.24 6.08
N PRO A 64 -8.91 -6.54 4.76
CA PRO A 64 -8.33 -5.64 3.79
C PRO A 64 -9.07 -4.29 3.74
N SER A 65 -8.36 -3.24 3.35
CA SER A 65 -8.95 -1.93 3.08
C SER A 65 -8.39 -1.35 1.78
N SER A 66 -9.26 -0.71 1.01
CA SER A 66 -8.96 -0.25 -0.35
C SER A 66 -9.22 1.24 -0.52
N VAL A 67 -8.42 1.91 -1.35
CA VAL A 67 -8.61 3.30 -1.75
C VAL A 67 -8.29 3.47 -3.23
N LEU A 68 -9.11 4.25 -3.96
CA LEU A 68 -8.83 4.58 -5.34
C LEU A 68 -7.87 5.77 -5.41
N VAL A 69 -6.75 5.60 -6.12
CA VAL A 69 -5.78 6.65 -6.38
C VAL A 69 -5.91 7.10 -7.83
N LEU A 70 -6.05 8.41 -8.01
CA LEU A 70 -6.09 9.07 -9.31
C LEU A 70 -4.82 9.92 -9.48
N VAL A 71 -4.25 9.92 -10.68
CA VAL A 71 -3.08 10.74 -11.03
C VAL A 71 -3.51 11.77 -12.05
N MET A 72 -3.17 13.04 -11.80
CA MET A 72 -3.44 14.16 -12.70
C MET A 72 -2.12 14.74 -13.18
N VAL A 73 -1.92 14.81 -14.50
CA VAL A 73 -0.76 15.47 -15.10
C VAL A 73 -1.11 16.95 -15.24
N GLY A 74 -0.44 17.80 -14.47
CA GLY A 74 -0.54 19.25 -14.62
C GLY A 74 0.01 19.66 -15.98
N LYS A 75 -0.77 20.44 -16.72
CA LYS A 75 -0.40 20.96 -18.04
C LYS A 75 0.26 22.32 -17.92
#